data_AF-A0A2E7RPB9-F1
#
_entry.id   AF-A0A2E7RPB9-F1
#
_cell.length_a   1.000
_cell.length_b   1.000
_cell.length_c   1.000
_cell.angle_alpha   90.00
_cell.angle_beta   90.00
_cell.angle_gamma   90.00
#
_symmetry.space_group_name_H-M   'P 1'
#
loop_
_entity.id
_entity.type
_entity.pdbx_description
1 polymer ?
#
loop_
_entity_poly.entity_id
_entity_poly.type
_entity_poly.pdbx_seq_one_letter_code
_entity_poly.pdbx_strand_id
1 'polypeptide(L)'
;MKSLGLGFGYFCIYTTPIQLFLLGWILLYIFQTPYGFLDLSSKIFLKQNLELFHDWIYSWFWNAYLDFWWQFPAFIMLTLKTILSTWLGFYLVKKFK
;
A
#
# COMPACT_ATOMS: atom_id res chain seq x y z
N MET A 1 3.01 -20.18 -18.32
CA MET A 1 3.55 -19.83 -16.98
C MET A 1 4.63 -18.75 -17.03
N LYS A 2 5.61 -18.82 -17.94
CA LYS A 2 6.67 -17.79 -18.11
C LYS A 2 6.12 -16.37 -18.38
N SER A 3 5.14 -16.21 -19.28
CA SER A 3 4.56 -14.89 -19.60
C SER A 3 3.75 -14.27 -18.45
N LEU A 4 3.01 -15.09 -17.69
CA LEU A 4 2.26 -14.62 -16.51
C LEU A 4 3.19 -14.12 -15.40
N GLY A 5 4.30 -14.84 -15.14
CA GLY A 5 5.31 -14.41 -14.16
C GLY A 5 6.00 -13.11 -14.56
N LEU A 6 6.31 -12.94 -15.86
CA LEU A 6 6.82 -11.68 -16.40
C LEU A 6 5.82 -10.53 -16.25
N GLY A 7 4.56 -10.76 -16.64
CA GLY A 7 3.49 -9.75 -16.55
C GLY A 7 3.27 -9.28 -15.12
N PHE A 8 3.22 -10.22 -14.16
CA PHE A 8 3.11 -9.89 -12.74
C PHE A 8 4.35 -9.15 -12.21
N GLY A 9 5.55 -9.56 -12.64
CA GLY A 9 6.79 -8.86 -12.29
C GLY A 9 6.80 -7.39 -12.75
N TYR A 10 6.38 -7.14 -13.99
CA TYR A 10 6.22 -5.78 -14.51
C TYR A 10 5.14 -5.00 -13.75
N PHE A 11 3.97 -5.61 -13.48
CA PHE A 11 2.91 -4.98 -12.70
C PHE A 11 3.43 -4.48 -11.34
N CYS A 12 4.17 -5.32 -10.62
CA CYS A 12 4.76 -4.93 -9.34
C CYS A 12 5.70 -3.71 -9.46
N ILE A 13 6.56 -3.67 -10.47
CA ILE A 13 7.49 -2.54 -10.72
C ILE A 13 6.72 -1.28 -11.12
N TYR A 14 5.70 -1.41 -11.99
CA TYR A 14 4.91 -0.27 -12.45
C TYR A 14 4.07 0.36 -11.34
N THR A 15 3.71 -0.41 -10.31
CA THR A 15 2.99 0.14 -9.14
C THR A 15 3.91 0.86 -8.15
N THR A 16 5.24 0.66 -8.20
CA THR A 16 6.20 1.25 -7.26
C THR A 16 6.14 2.78 -7.21
N PRO A 17 6.10 3.53 -8.33
CA PRO A 17 6.01 5.00 -8.27
C PRO A 17 4.76 5.50 -7.53
N ILE A 18 3.62 4.82 -7.71
CA ILE A 18 2.37 5.16 -7.02
C ILE A 18 2.51 4.90 -5.52
N GLN A 19 3.14 3.79 -5.14
CA GLN A 19 3.41 3.47 -3.74
C GLN A 19 4.35 4.49 -3.08
N LEU A 20 5.40 4.94 -3.79
CA LEU A 20 6.31 5.98 -3.32
C LEU A 20 5.60 7.33 -3.15
N PHE A 21 4.72 7.69 -4.09
CA PHE A 21 3.87 8.88 -3.96
C PHE A 21 3.00 8.81 -2.70
N LEU A 22 2.33 7.68 -2.48
CA LEU A 22 1.52 7.47 -1.28
C LEU A 22 2.34 7.53 0.02
N LEU A 23 3.57 7.00 0.02
CA LEU A 23 4.49 7.12 1.16
C LEU A 23 4.85 8.58 1.44
N GLY A 24 5.18 9.35 0.41
CA GLY A 24 5.45 10.78 0.54
C GLY A 24 4.24 11.53 1.09
N TRP A 25 3.03 11.20 0.63
CA TRP A 25 1.81 11.83 1.11
C TRP A 25 1.53 11.49 2.58
N ILE A 26 1.67 10.24 3.00
CA ILE A 26 1.52 9.84 4.41
C ILE A 26 2.53 10.58 5.30
N LEU A 27 3.77 10.72 4.83
CA LEU A 27 4.82 11.42 5.56
C LEU A 27 4.52 12.91 5.70
N LEU A 28 4.05 13.57 4.64
CA LEU A 28 3.57 14.95 4.70
C LEU A 28 2.38 15.11 5.66
N TYR A 29 1.45 14.16 5.65
CA TYR A 29 0.29 14.17 6.54
C TYR A 29 0.69 14.08 8.02
N ILE A 30 1.66 13.22 8.34
CA ILE A 30 2.24 13.11 9.69
C ILE A 30 2.86 14.45 10.13
N PHE A 31 3.56 15.16 9.24
CA PHE A 31 4.13 16.47 9.59
C PHE A 31 3.10 17.59 9.78
N GLN A 32 1.90 17.46 9.20
CA GLN A 32 0.83 18.45 9.27
C GLN A 32 -0.16 18.20 10.41
N THR A 33 -0.11 17.02 11.03
CA THR A 33 -1.10 16.57 12.02
C THR A 33 -0.42 16.13 13.31
N PRO A 34 -1.15 16.00 14.43
CA PRO A 34 -0.58 15.49 15.67
C PRO A 34 -0.32 13.97 15.66
N TYR A 35 -0.60 13.27 14.55
CA TYR A 35 -0.40 11.82 14.47
C TYR A 35 1.07 11.46 14.28
N GLY A 36 1.58 10.53 15.09
CA GLY A 36 2.91 9.96 14.90
C GLY A 36 2.97 8.85 13.84
N PHE A 37 4.19 8.38 13.56
CA PHE A 37 4.46 7.27 12.64
C PHE A 37 3.80 5.93 13.04
N LEU A 38 3.53 5.74 14.34
CA LEU A 38 2.88 4.54 14.88
C LEU A 38 1.38 4.73 15.10
N ASP A 39 0.92 5.96 15.29
CA ASP A 39 -0.47 6.26 15.64
C ASP A 39 -1.37 6.36 14.40
N LEU A 40 -0.79 6.81 13.28
CA LEU A 40 -1.52 6.93 12.02
C LEU A 40 -1.73 5.54 11.40
N SER A 41 -2.85 4.91 11.73
CA SER A 41 -3.28 3.67 11.08
C SER A 41 -3.73 3.91 9.64
N SER A 42 -3.65 2.87 8.81
CA SER A 42 -4.14 2.94 7.42
C SER A 42 -5.63 3.27 7.37
N LYS A 43 -6.41 2.79 8.35
CA LYS A 43 -7.83 3.08 8.48
C LYS A 43 -8.09 4.56 8.70
N ILE A 44 -7.38 5.18 9.65
CA ILE A 44 -7.53 6.61 9.97
C ILE A 44 -7.12 7.46 8.76
N PHE A 45 -5.96 7.15 8.16
CA PHE A 45 -5.47 7.86 6.98
C PHE A 45 -6.46 7.83 5.82
N LEU A 46 -7.00 6.65 5.50
CA LEU A 46 -7.98 6.48 4.41
C LEU A 46 -9.30 7.18 4.73
N LYS A 47 -9.81 7.07 5.97
CA LYS A 47 -11.05 7.73 6.34
C LYS A 47 -10.94 9.27 6.26
N GLN A 48 -9.79 9.84 6.63
CA GLN A 48 -9.59 11.29 6.65
C GLN A 48 -9.27 11.89 5.28
N ASN A 49 -8.54 11.18 4.43
CA ASN A 49 -8.09 11.71 3.13
C ASN A 49 -8.90 11.17 1.94
N LEU A 50 -9.50 9.98 2.07
CA LEU A 50 -10.15 9.23 0.99
C LEU A 50 -11.42 8.52 1.50
N GLU A 51 -12.31 9.25 2.16
CA GLU A 51 -13.53 8.72 2.79
C GLU A 51 -14.39 7.90 1.82
N LEU A 52 -14.63 8.42 0.60
CA LEU A 52 -15.40 7.71 -0.43
C LEU A 52 -14.78 6.36 -0.79
N PHE A 53 -13.45 6.27 -0.85
CA PHE A 53 -12.75 5.03 -1.17
C PHE A 53 -12.77 4.06 0.02
N HIS A 54 -12.59 4.58 1.24
CA HIS A 54 -12.72 3.82 2.47
C HIS A 54 -14.09 3.15 2.54
N ASP A 55 -15.16 3.93 2.49
CA ASP A 55 -16.53 3.43 2.67
C ASP A 55 -16.96 2.51 1.53
N TRP A 56 -16.53 2.82 0.31
CA TRP A 56 -16.75 1.91 -0.82
C TRP A 56 -16.10 0.55 -0.61
N ILE A 57 -14.86 0.47 -0.10
CA ILE A 57 -14.23 -0.84 0.18
C ILE A 57 -14.98 -1.57 1.31
N TYR A 58 -15.36 -0.88 2.38
CA TYR A 58 -16.10 -1.46 3.51
C TYR A 58 -17.54 -1.89 3.14
N SER A 59 -18.10 -1.43 2.02
CA SER A 59 -19.47 -1.80 1.64
C SER A 59 -19.57 -3.21 1.03
N TRP A 60 -18.50 -3.72 0.43
CA TRP A 60 -18.54 -4.99 -0.31
C TRP A 60 -17.42 -5.97 0.06
N PHE A 61 -16.36 -5.52 0.72
CA PHE A 61 -15.25 -6.37 1.11
C PHE A 61 -15.41 -6.88 2.55
N TRP A 62 -14.63 -7.90 2.93
CA TRP A 62 -14.73 -8.50 4.26
C TRP A 62 -14.18 -7.56 5.34
N ASN A 63 -15.09 -6.92 6.08
CA ASN A 63 -14.77 -5.93 7.10
C ASN A 63 -13.75 -6.40 8.15
N ALA A 64 -13.91 -7.60 8.71
CA ALA A 64 -12.97 -8.10 9.72
C ALA A 64 -11.54 -8.24 9.17
N TYR A 65 -11.39 -8.58 7.89
CA TYR A 65 -10.08 -8.63 7.23
C TYR A 65 -9.50 -7.22 7.05
N LEU A 66 -10.32 -6.24 6.65
CA LEU A 66 -9.89 -4.84 6.52
C LEU A 66 -9.46 -4.28 7.86
N ASP A 67 -10.27 -4.46 8.90
CA ASP A 67 -9.98 -3.98 10.25
C ASP A 67 -8.65 -4.57 10.75
N PHE A 68 -8.41 -5.86 10.47
CA PHE A 68 -7.17 -6.51 10.85
C PHE A 68 -5.93 -5.92 10.17
N TRP A 69 -5.99 -5.63 8.87
CA TRP A 69 -4.82 -5.10 8.15
C TRP A 69 -4.67 -3.58 8.26
N TRP A 70 -5.78 -2.84 8.37
CA TRP A 70 -5.76 -1.39 8.32
C TRP A 70 -5.55 -0.74 9.70
N GLN A 71 -5.63 -1.50 10.79
CA GLN A 71 -5.22 -1.03 12.12
C GLN A 71 -3.71 -0.75 12.21
N PHE A 72 -2.89 -1.41 11.38
CA PHE A 72 -1.45 -1.24 11.43
C PHE A 72 -1.02 0.15 10.92
N PRO A 73 0.14 0.66 11.39
CA PRO A 73 0.62 1.98 11.01
C PRO A 73 0.81 2.11 9.49
N ALA A 74 0.16 3.10 8.90
CA ALA A 74 0.05 3.32 7.46
C ALA A 74 1.43 3.38 6.80
N PHE A 75 2.33 4.17 7.38
CA PHE A 75 3.67 4.38 6.86
C PHE A 75 4.49 3.09 6.84
N ILE A 76 4.47 2.32 7.93
CA ILE A 76 5.23 1.07 8.07
C ILE A 76 4.71 0.02 7.09
N MET A 77 3.39 -0.18 7.06
CA MET A 77 2.78 -1.18 6.19
C MET A 77 3.01 -0.89 4.72
N LEU A 78 2.86 0.38 4.31
CA LEU A 78 3.10 0.77 2.93
C LEU A 78 4.58 0.64 2.56
N THR A 79 5.50 0.96 3.48
CA THR A 79 6.95 0.79 3.25
C THR A 79 7.30 -0.68 3.02
N LEU A 80 6.84 -1.56 3.90
CA LEU A 80 7.04 -3.01 3.77
C LEU A 80 6.47 -3.53 2.45
N LYS A 81 5.22 -3.14 2.12
CA LYS A 81 4.58 -3.52 0.87
C LYS A 81 5.38 -3.07 -0.34
N THR A 82 5.89 -1.83 -0.33
CA THR A 82 6.66 -1.25 -1.44
C THR A 82 7.97 -1.99 -1.66
N ILE A 83 8.72 -2.26 -0.59
CA ILE A 83 9.99 -3.00 -0.67
C ILE A 83 9.74 -4.42 -1.20
N LEU A 84 8.79 -5.13 -0.60
CA LEU A 84 8.49 -6.51 -0.97
C LEU A 84 7.97 -6.62 -2.41
N SER A 85 7.04 -5.74 -2.82
CA SER A 85 6.50 -5.79 -4.19
C SER A 85 7.55 -5.42 -5.22
N THR A 86 8.34 -4.38 -4.97
CA THR A 86 9.38 -3.94 -5.90
C THR A 86 10.47 -5.00 -6.06
N TRP A 87 10.94 -5.58 -4.94
CA TRP A 87 11.92 -6.66 -4.96
C TRP A 87 11.40 -7.89 -5.69
N LEU A 88 10.16 -8.31 -5.38
CA LEU A 88 9.50 -9.44 -6.05
C LEU A 88 9.34 -9.16 -7.54
N GLY A 89 9.00 -7.93 -7.92
CA GLY A 89 8.89 -7.50 -9.31
C GLY A 89 10.20 -7.69 -10.07
N PHE A 90 11.30 -7.17 -9.55
CA PHE A 90 12.63 -7.36 -10.15
C PHE A 90 13.06 -8.82 -10.18
N TYR A 91 12.80 -9.58 -9.12
CA TYR A 91 13.11 -11.01 -9.06
C TYR A 91 12.39 -11.79 -10.17
N LEU A 92 11.09 -11.57 -10.35
CA LEU A 92 10.29 -12.26 -11.36
C LEU A 92 10.70 -11.88 -12.77
N VAL A 93 10.92 -10.58 -13.04
CA VAL A 93 11.40 -10.13 -14.35
C VAL A 93 12.77 -10.76 -14.64
N LYS A 94 13.70 -10.77 -13.68
CA LYS A 94 15.02 -11.41 -13.89
C LYS A 94 14.93 -12.91 -14.12
N LYS A 95 14.03 -13.61 -13.42
CA LYS A 95 13.88 -15.07 -13.51
C LYS A 95 13.24 -15.52 -14.82
N PHE A 96 12.30 -14.73 -15.33
CA PHE A 96 11.46 -15.11 -16.46
C PHE A 96 11.73 -14.32 -17.73
N LYS A 97 12.65 -13.35 -17.76
CA LYS A 97 13.18 -12.76 -18.98
C LYS A 97 14.17 -13.74 -19.60
#